data_AF-A0AAD6IJR3-F1
#
_entry.id   AF-A0AAD6IJR3-F1
#
_cell.length_a   1.000
_cell.length_b   1.000
_cell.length_c   1.000
_cell.angle_alpha   90.00
_cell.angle_beta   90.00
_cell.angle_gamma   90.00
#
_symmetry.space_group_name_H-M   'P 1'
#
loop_
_entity.id
_entity.type
_entity.pdbx_description
1 polymer ?
#
loop_
_entity_poly.entity_id
_entity_poly.type
_entity_poly.pdbx_seq_one_letter_code
_entity_poly.pdbx_strand_id
1 'polypeptide(L)'
;MISAVFIPQQVAISWATLSDTRIQRPIPHWVAWTNLALTLTWVPAYACHTVQHGPVAWNGGVTFWMILATFGIQFALVVFVFFKGTRPEMSYL
;
A
#
# COMPACT_ATOMS: atom_id res chain seq x y z
N MET A 1 -16.65 -5.67 -7.16
CA MET A 1 -16.72 -5.71 -5.68
C MET A 1 -15.48 -6.34 -5.01
N ILE A 2 -14.41 -6.66 -5.75
CA ILE A 2 -13.13 -7.17 -5.19
C ILE A 2 -12.26 -6.04 -4.63
N SER A 3 -12.45 -4.80 -5.10
CA SER A 3 -11.67 -3.62 -4.73
C SER A 3 -11.81 -3.17 -3.27
N ALA A 4 -12.99 -3.34 -2.67
CA ALA A 4 -13.28 -2.82 -1.33
C ALA A 4 -12.54 -3.55 -0.19
N VAL A 5 -12.11 -4.81 -0.40
CA VAL A 5 -11.40 -5.61 0.61
C VAL A 5 -9.94 -5.18 0.76
N PHE A 6 -9.34 -4.62 -0.29
CA PHE A 6 -7.91 -4.28 -0.27
C PHE A 6 -7.59 -3.12 0.67
N ILE A 7 -8.46 -2.11 0.80
CA ILE A 7 -8.20 -0.99 1.72
C ILE A 7 -8.16 -1.49 3.18
N PRO A 8 -9.19 -2.16 3.72
CA PRO A 8 -9.15 -2.71 5.07
C PRO A 8 -7.97 -3.65 5.30
N GLN A 9 -7.64 -4.49 4.31
CA GLN A 9 -6.50 -5.39 4.39
C GLN A 9 -5.18 -4.63 4.55
N GLN A 10 -4.94 -3.62 3.72
CA GLN A 10 -3.70 -2.84 3.76
C GLN A 10 -3.60 -2.00 5.05
N VAL A 11 -4.71 -1.43 5.49
CA VAL A 11 -4.80 -0.73 6.78
C VAL A 11 -4.51 -1.67 7.94
N ALA A 12 -5.06 -2.89 7.92
CA ALA A 12 -4.80 -3.89 8.95
C ALA A 12 -3.32 -4.30 9.01
N ILE A 13 -2.66 -4.48 7.86
CA ILE A 13 -1.22 -4.80 7.80
C ILE A 13 -0.38 -3.65 8.36
N SER A 14 -0.66 -2.41 7.96
CA SER A 14 0.02 -1.23 8.50
C SER A 14 -0.20 -1.10 10.01
N TRP A 15 -1.43 -1.31 10.48
CA TRP A 15 -1.76 -1.26 11.90
C TRP A 15 -1.03 -2.34 12.71
N ALA A 16 -1.03 -3.59 12.23
CA ALA A 16 -0.33 -4.69 12.88
C ALA A 16 1.17 -4.43 12.98
N THR A 17 1.77 -3.85 11.93
CA THR A 17 3.20 -3.52 11.89
C THR A 17 3.55 -2.37 12.85
N LEU A 18 2.70 -1.34 12.93
CA LEU A 18 2.88 -0.23 13.88
C LEU A 18 2.69 -0.70 15.33
N SER A 19 1.80 -1.67 15.55
CA SER A 19 1.55 -2.28 16.86
C SER A 19 2.66 -3.23 17.32
N ASP A 20 3.57 -3.63 16.42
CA ASP A 20 4.69 -4.50 16.78
C ASP A 20 5.74 -3.73 17.60
N THR A 21 5.90 -4.12 18.87
CA THR A 21 6.83 -3.55 19.86
C THR A 21 8.13 -4.35 20.02
N ARG A 22 8.34 -5.41 19.23
CA ARG A 22 9.55 -6.25 19.33
C ARG A 22 10.84 -5.46 19.08
N ILE A 23 11.92 -5.86 19.74
CA ILE A 23 13.26 -5.23 19.62
C ILE A 23 13.87 -5.50 18.25
N GLN A 24 13.76 -6.72 17.74
CA GLN A 24 14.11 -7.08 16.36
C GLN A 24 12.85 -7.08 15.51
N ARG A 25 12.65 -5.98 14.78
CA ARG A 25 11.50 -5.80 13.90
C ARG A 25 11.80 -6.32 12.50
N PRO A 26 11.02 -7.30 11.98
CA PRO A 26 11.16 -7.74 10.60
C PRO A 26 10.81 -6.64 9.60
N ILE A 27 9.83 -5.80 9.95
CA ILE A 27 9.35 -4.69 9.12
C ILE A 27 9.52 -3.38 9.89
N PRO A 28 10.24 -2.39 9.33
CA PRO A 28 10.43 -1.11 9.99
C PRO A 28 9.17 -0.24 9.93
N HIS A 29 8.93 0.59 10.95
CA HIS A 29 7.71 1.40 11.05
C HIS A 29 7.51 2.41 9.92
N TRP A 30 8.59 2.93 9.32
CA TRP A 30 8.47 3.84 8.18
C TRP A 30 7.78 3.17 6.98
N VAL A 31 8.00 1.86 6.77
CA VAL A 31 7.33 1.07 5.72
C VAL A 31 5.84 1.00 5.98
N ALA A 32 5.44 0.82 7.24
CA ALA A 32 4.03 0.78 7.62
C ALA A 32 3.32 2.11 7.38
N TRP A 33 3.99 3.23 7.71
CA TRP A 33 3.49 4.59 7.42
C TRP A 33 3.40 4.87 5.93
N THR A 34 4.41 4.49 5.13
CA THR A 34 4.38 4.65 3.68
C THR A 34 3.26 3.82 3.05
N ASN A 35 3.09 2.56 3.48
CA ASN A 35 2.02 1.68 3.02
C ASN A 35 0.63 2.26 3.34
N LEU A 36 0.46 2.83 4.54
CA LEU A 36 -0.79 3.46 4.96
C LEU A 36 -1.09 4.71 4.13
N ALA A 37 -0.08 5.59 3.95
CA ALA A 37 -0.23 6.80 3.16
C ALA A 37 -0.59 6.51 1.70
N LEU A 38 0.06 5.52 1.08
CA LEU A 38 -0.27 5.07 -0.28
C LEU A 38 -1.69 4.51 -0.36
N THR A 39 -2.12 3.70 0.62
CA THR A 39 -3.48 3.16 0.67
C THR A 39 -4.54 4.25 0.79
N LEU A 40 -4.28 5.31 1.58
CA LEU A 40 -5.21 6.43 1.72
C LEU A 40 -5.41 7.22 0.42
N THR A 41 -4.41 7.25 -0.46
CA THR A 41 -4.56 7.89 -1.78
C THR A 41 -5.59 7.21 -2.68
N TRP A 42 -5.94 5.95 -2.38
CA TRP A 42 -6.97 5.24 -3.14
C TRP A 42 -8.38 5.71 -2.81
N VAL A 43 -8.62 6.27 -1.62
CA VAL A 43 -9.93 6.76 -1.19
C VAL A 43 -10.50 7.83 -2.13
N PRO A 44 -9.79 8.93 -2.44
CA PRO A 44 -10.26 9.89 -3.44
C PRO A 44 -10.31 9.30 -4.86
N ALA A 45 -9.47 8.30 -5.14
CA ALA A 45 -9.53 7.60 -6.41
C ALA A 45 -10.82 6.77 -6.56
N TYR A 46 -11.38 6.20 -5.49
CA TYR A 46 -12.72 5.61 -5.52
C TYR A 46 -13.83 6.68 -5.62
N ALA A 47 -13.60 7.87 -5.06
CA ALA A 47 -14.54 9.00 -5.20
C ALA A 47 -14.63 9.53 -6.63
N CYS A 48 -13.71 9.17 -7.55
CA CYS A 48 -13.78 9.60 -8.95
C CYS A 48 -15.02 9.10 -9.69
N HIS A 49 -15.71 8.07 -9.19
CA HIS A 49 -17.02 7.66 -9.71
C HIS A 49 -18.09 8.75 -9.59
N THR A 50 -17.87 9.77 -8.74
CA THR A 50 -18.79 10.91 -8.59
C THR A 50 -18.52 12.03 -9.59
N VAL A 51 -17.35 12.04 -10.24
CA VAL A 51 -16.95 13.08 -11.19
C VAL A 51 -16.94 12.50 -12.60
N GLN A 52 -17.89 12.92 -13.43
CA GLN A 52 -18.09 12.35 -14.77
C GLN A 52 -17.23 13.04 -15.86
N HIS A 53 -16.75 14.25 -15.60
CA HIS A 53 -15.99 15.06 -16.56
C HIS A 53 -14.80 15.76 -15.90
N GLY A 54 -13.68 15.85 -16.60
CA GLY A 54 -12.46 16.53 -16.15
C GLY A 54 -11.26 15.61 -15.89
N PRO A 55 -10.09 16.16 -15.51
CA PRO A 55 -8.84 15.40 -15.36
C PRO A 55 -8.88 14.30 -14.29
N VAL A 56 -9.78 14.47 -13.31
CA VAL A 56 -10.01 13.57 -12.18
C VAL A 56 -11.18 12.60 -12.41
N ALA A 57 -11.86 12.68 -13.57
CA ALA A 57 -12.92 11.74 -13.90
C ALA A 57 -12.38 10.32 -14.08
N TRP A 58 -13.27 9.32 -14.10
CA TRP A 58 -12.89 7.91 -14.29
C TRP A 58 -12.10 7.65 -15.59
N ASN A 59 -12.45 8.38 -16.65
CA ASN A 59 -11.74 8.40 -17.94
C ASN A 59 -10.60 9.44 -17.98
N GLY A 60 -10.34 10.12 -16.88
CA GLY A 60 -9.31 11.14 -16.75
C GLY A 60 -7.92 10.54 -16.58
N GLY A 61 -6.92 11.21 -17.13
CA GLY A 61 -5.52 10.78 -17.08
C GLY A 61 -4.88 10.84 -15.69
N VAL A 62 -5.55 11.34 -14.66
CA VAL A 62 -4.96 11.43 -13.31
C VAL A 62 -5.38 10.25 -12.45
N THR A 63 -6.68 9.98 -12.32
CA THR A 63 -7.18 9.04 -11.31
C THR A 63 -6.91 7.58 -11.68
N PHE A 64 -6.99 7.25 -12.96
CA PHE A 64 -6.65 5.92 -13.48
C PHE A 64 -5.18 5.57 -13.24
N TRP A 65 -4.27 6.50 -13.56
CA TRP A 65 -2.83 6.28 -13.42
C TRP A 65 -2.35 6.39 -11.98
N MET A 66 -3.03 7.16 -11.14
CA MET A 66 -2.70 7.30 -9.72
C MET A 66 -2.84 5.97 -8.98
N ILE A 67 -3.92 5.21 -9.21
CA ILE A 67 -4.09 3.88 -8.60
C ILE A 67 -2.99 2.94 -9.07
N LEU A 68 -2.69 2.92 -10.38
CA LEU A 68 -1.67 2.05 -10.94
C LEU A 68 -0.27 2.37 -10.37
N ALA A 69 0.10 3.64 -10.30
CA ALA A 69 1.39 4.07 -9.78
C ALA A 69 1.52 3.78 -8.29
N THR A 70 0.51 4.12 -7.49
CA THR A 70 0.53 3.90 -6.03
C THR A 70 0.53 2.41 -5.69
N PHE A 71 -0.24 1.58 -6.41
CA PHE A 71 -0.19 0.13 -6.29
C PHE A 71 1.20 -0.43 -6.67
N GLY A 72 1.78 0.02 -7.78
CA GLY A 72 3.11 -0.40 -8.20
C GLY A 72 4.19 -0.07 -7.17
N ILE A 73 4.17 1.13 -6.62
CA ILE A 73 5.09 1.56 -5.55
C ILE A 73 4.89 0.70 -4.30
N GLN A 74 3.65 0.50 -3.89
CA GLN A 74 3.31 -0.27 -2.69
C GLN A 74 3.78 -1.74 -2.84
N PHE A 75 3.50 -2.36 -3.98
CA PHE A 75 3.93 -3.73 -4.27
C PHE A 75 5.45 -3.85 -4.26
N ALA A 76 6.16 -2.96 -4.97
CA ALA A 76 7.63 -2.96 -5.00
C ALA A 76 8.25 -2.80 -3.60
N LEU A 77 7.70 -1.90 -2.79
CA LEU A 77 8.17 -1.62 -1.44
C LEU A 77 7.99 -2.83 -0.51
N VAL A 78 6.80 -3.44 -0.50
CA VAL A 78 6.53 -4.63 0.32
C VAL A 78 7.40 -5.80 -0.09
N VAL A 79 7.53 -6.05 -1.40
CA VAL A 79 8.38 -7.12 -1.95
C VAL A 79 9.84 -6.89 -1.56
N PHE A 80 10.36 -5.68 -1.73
CA PHE A 80 11.74 -5.35 -1.37
C PHE A 80 12.02 -5.56 0.12
N VAL A 81 11.14 -5.10 0.99
CA VAL A 81 11.28 -5.25 2.45
C VAL A 81 11.20 -6.72 2.84
N PHE A 82 10.29 -7.48 2.25
CA PHE A 82 10.16 -8.91 2.50
C PHE A 82 11.42 -9.70 2.08
N PHE A 83 11.96 -9.44 0.89
CA PHE A 83 13.21 -10.06 0.45
C PHE A 83 14.41 -9.66 1.33
N LYS A 84 14.46 -8.41 1.78
CA LYS A 84 15.50 -7.96 2.71
C LYS A 84 15.37 -8.61 4.09
N GLY A 85 14.14 -8.81 4.57
CA GLY A 85 13.84 -9.41 5.87
C GLY A 85 14.01 -10.93 5.92
N THR A 86 13.90 -11.62 4.78
CA THR A 86 14.05 -13.10 4.69
C THR A 86 15.49 -13.56 4.43
N ARG A 87 16.34 -12.70 3.86
CA ARG A 87 17.78 -12.97 3.68
C ARG A 87 18.56 -13.40 4.95
N PRO A 88 18.25 -12.93 6.17
CA PRO A 88 18.93 -13.36 7.39
C PRO A 88 18.54 -14.78 7.85
N GLU A 89 17.35 -15.27 7.48
CA GLU A 89 16.88 -16.59 7.93
C GLU A 89 17.34 -17.72 7.01
N MET A 90 17.54 -17.43 5.71
CA MET A 90 18.07 -18.39 4.74
C MET A 90 19.58 -18.68 4.88
N SER A 91 20.32 -17.96 5.72
CA SER A 91 21.74 -18.27 6.00
C SER A 91 21.94 -19.40 7.01
N TYR A 92 20.86 -19.91 7.60
CA TYR A 92 20.86 -21.02 8.56
C TYR A 92 20.26 -22.33 7.99
N LEU A 93 20.00 -22.37 6.68
CA LEU A 93 19.61 -23.55 5.91
C LEU A 93 20.69 -23.87 4.87
#